data_AF-A0A1X3DCI9-F1
#
_entry.id   AF-A0A1X3DCI9-F1
#
_cell.length_a   1.000
_cell.length_b   1.000
_cell.length_c   1.000
_cell.angle_alpha   90.00
_cell.angle_beta   90.00
_cell.angle_gamma   90.00
#
_symmetry.space_group_name_H-M   'P 1'
#
loop_
_entity.id
_entity.type
_entity.pdbx_description
1 polymer ?
#
loop_
_entity_poly.entity_id
_entity_poly.type
_entity_poly.pdbx_seq_one_letter_code
_entity_poly.pdbx_strand_id
1 'polypeptide(L)'
;MSLIELKVPDIGGHENVDIIAVEIKAGDTVALEDTLVTLETDKATMDVPAEAAGVVKEVKVKVGDKISEGGVIAVIEAAGAAAEAPKAESAPAPVKEEAPKAAAPAPQAAQFSGSADAEYDVVVLGGGPGGYSAAFAAADEGLKVAIVERYATLGGVCLNVGCIPSKALLHNAAVIDEVRHLAENGIKYPEPELDIDMLRAYKEKVIGKLTGGLAGMAKMRKVDVIRGNGQFVGPNHMEVALTSGEGKEETGEKKTVAFKNAIIAAGSRVVNLPFIPEDPRIIDSTGALALKEVPGKMLIIGGGIIGLEMGTVYSTLGTRLDVVEMMDGLMQGADRDLVKVWQKQNEYRFDNIMVNTKTVAVEPKEDGIYVTFEGANAPKEPQRYDTVLVAAGRAPNGKLIGAEKAGVAVTDRGFIEVDKQQRTNVPHIYAIGDIVGQPMLAHKAVHEGHVAAENCAGHKAYFDARVIPGVAYTAPEVAWVGVTETSAKEHGIKITKANFPWAASGRAIANGCDQGFTKLIFDAESGKIIGGGIVGPNGGDMIGEICLAIEMGCDATDIGKTIHPHPTLGETIGLAAEVALGTCTDLPPQRKK
;
A
#
# COMPACT_ATOMS: atom_id res chain seq x y z
N MET A 1 23.34 13.80 37.40
CA MET A 1 23.10 13.19 36.08
C MET A 1 24.27 13.55 35.19
N SER A 2 24.91 12.57 34.56
CA SER A 2 26.13 12.77 33.77
C SER A 2 25.75 13.03 32.31
N LEU A 3 26.19 14.16 31.77
CA LEU A 3 26.10 14.44 30.34
C LEU A 3 27.21 13.64 29.62
N ILE A 4 26.84 12.89 28.59
CA ILE A 4 27.74 12.10 27.76
C ILE A 4 27.70 12.65 26.34
N GLU A 5 28.87 12.85 25.74
CA GLU A 5 29.00 13.20 24.32
C GLU A 5 29.02 11.92 23.49
N LEU A 6 28.08 11.77 22.56
CA LEU A 6 28.10 10.71 21.55
C LEU A 6 28.95 11.19 20.37
N LYS A 7 29.96 10.39 20.00
CA LYS A 7 30.98 10.75 19.00
C LYS A 7 30.95 9.80 17.82
N VAL A 8 31.48 10.24 16.68
CA VAL A 8 31.73 9.36 15.53
C VAL A 8 32.81 8.34 15.92
N PRO A 9 32.54 7.02 15.85
CA PRO A 9 33.52 5.98 16.13
C PRO A 9 34.61 5.93 15.04
N ASP A 10 35.57 5.02 15.18
CA ASP A 10 36.55 4.75 14.11
C ASP A 10 35.82 4.34 12.82
N ILE A 11 35.94 5.18 11.80
CA ILE A 11 35.34 5.02 10.46
C ILE A 11 36.35 4.54 9.41
N GLY A 12 37.47 3.91 9.84
CA GLY A 12 38.42 3.28 8.93
C GLY A 12 39.40 4.26 8.26
N GLY A 13 39.75 5.35 8.94
CA GLY A 13 40.74 6.33 8.45
C GLY A 13 40.22 7.34 7.41
N HIS A 14 38.91 7.44 7.22
CA HIS A 14 38.30 8.48 6.39
C HIS A 14 38.14 9.79 7.17
N GLU A 15 38.50 10.92 6.56
CA GLU A 15 38.35 12.27 7.14
C GLU A 15 37.32 13.09 6.35
N ASN A 16 36.55 13.94 7.04
CA ASN A 16 35.56 14.87 6.47
C ASN A 16 34.46 14.19 5.63
N VAL A 17 33.83 13.17 6.22
CA VAL A 17 32.74 12.38 5.61
C VAL A 17 31.41 13.13 5.69
N ASP A 18 30.59 13.06 4.65
CA ASP A 18 29.33 13.80 4.55
C ASP A 18 28.23 13.14 5.41
N ILE A 19 27.52 13.94 6.20
CA ILE A 19 26.33 13.51 6.96
C ILE A 19 25.11 13.58 6.05
N ILE A 20 24.58 12.41 5.67
CA ILE A 20 23.43 12.30 4.76
C ILE A 20 22.10 12.03 5.49
N ALA A 21 22.15 11.75 6.79
CA ALA A 21 20.96 11.65 7.64
C ALA A 21 21.31 11.94 9.10
N VAL A 22 20.39 12.58 9.82
CA VAL A 22 20.42 12.73 11.27
C VAL A 22 19.13 12.16 11.82
N GLU A 23 19.22 11.04 12.54
CA GLU A 23 18.10 10.19 12.95
C GLU A 23 17.61 10.51 14.38
N ILE A 24 18.23 11.50 15.04
CA ILE A 24 17.93 11.94 16.40
C ILE A 24 17.55 13.41 16.48
N LYS A 25 16.69 13.77 17.44
CA LYS A 25 16.31 15.14 17.80
C LYS A 25 16.47 15.40 19.29
N ALA A 26 16.61 16.66 19.67
CA ALA A 26 16.62 17.05 21.08
C ALA A 26 15.30 16.65 21.76
N GLY A 27 15.38 15.91 22.86
CA GLY A 27 14.25 15.32 23.57
C GLY A 27 14.06 13.82 23.32
N ASP A 28 14.70 13.24 22.30
CA ASP A 28 14.57 11.81 22.01
C ASP A 28 15.28 10.95 23.06
N THR A 29 14.71 9.79 23.35
CA THR A 29 15.37 8.75 24.15
C THR A 29 16.08 7.80 23.19
N VAL A 30 17.38 7.62 23.39
CA VAL A 30 18.26 6.79 22.56
C VAL A 30 18.73 5.60 23.39
N ALA A 31 18.62 4.39 22.85
CA ALA A 31 19.15 3.16 23.42
C ALA A 31 20.57 2.87 22.90
N LEU A 32 21.28 1.94 23.54
CA LEU A 32 22.56 1.45 23.02
C LEU A 32 22.34 0.85 21.62
N GLU A 33 23.24 1.14 20.67
CA GLU A 33 23.19 0.70 19.26
C GLU A 33 22.14 1.37 18.36
N ASP A 34 21.34 2.32 18.87
CA ASP A 34 20.43 3.10 18.01
C ASP A 34 21.23 3.97 17.01
N THR A 35 20.82 4.00 15.75
CA THR A 35 21.46 4.85 14.72
C THR A 35 21.26 6.32 15.05
N LEU A 36 22.37 7.07 15.14
CA LEU A 36 22.37 8.51 15.39
C LEU A 36 22.38 9.33 14.10
N VAL A 37 23.28 8.96 13.19
CA VAL A 37 23.49 9.62 11.90
C VAL A 37 23.92 8.58 10.85
N THR A 38 23.66 8.87 9.58
CA THR A 38 24.20 8.10 8.46
C THR A 38 25.24 8.95 7.74
N LEU A 39 26.42 8.39 7.53
CA LEU A 39 27.54 9.00 6.82
C LEU A 39 27.67 8.41 5.41
N GLU A 40 28.12 9.19 4.44
CA GLU A 40 28.40 8.76 3.06
C GLU A 40 29.86 9.03 2.70
N THR A 41 30.59 7.98 2.34
CA THR A 41 31.92 8.04 1.72
C THR A 41 31.79 7.85 0.20
N ASP A 42 32.90 8.01 -0.53
CA ASP A 42 32.99 7.75 -1.97
C ASP A 42 32.66 6.29 -2.37
N LYS A 43 32.62 5.37 -1.40
CA LYS A 43 32.45 3.92 -1.63
C LYS A 43 31.31 3.25 -0.85
N ALA A 44 30.80 3.87 0.21
CA ALA A 44 29.80 3.25 1.08
C ALA A 44 29.07 4.28 1.94
N THR A 45 27.82 3.95 2.31
CA THR A 45 27.09 4.59 3.40
C THR A 45 27.24 3.77 4.68
N MET A 46 27.36 4.45 5.82
CA MET A 46 27.60 3.83 7.13
C MET A 46 26.74 4.51 8.20
N ASP A 47 26.04 3.71 8.98
CA ASP A 47 25.29 4.19 10.15
C ASP A 47 26.20 4.27 11.38
N VAL A 48 26.07 5.36 12.14
CA VAL A 48 26.79 5.55 13.40
C VAL A 48 25.88 5.19 14.58
N PRO A 49 26.14 4.10 15.31
CA PRO A 49 25.34 3.69 16.46
C PRO A 49 25.63 4.51 17.72
N ALA A 50 24.68 4.52 18.65
CA ALA A 50 24.82 5.15 19.96
C ALA A 50 25.66 4.30 20.93
N GLU A 51 26.74 4.87 21.45
CA GLU A 51 27.62 4.21 22.44
C GLU A 51 27.07 4.23 23.89
N ALA A 52 25.99 4.99 24.14
CA ALA A 52 25.37 5.09 25.46
C ALA A 52 23.87 5.41 25.36
N ALA A 53 23.10 4.88 26.29
CA ALA A 53 21.66 5.15 26.39
C ALA A 53 21.37 6.40 27.24
N GLY A 54 20.39 7.20 26.81
CA GLY A 54 20.01 8.43 27.52
C GLY A 54 19.04 9.30 26.73
N VAL A 55 18.74 10.48 27.27
CA VAL A 55 17.88 11.47 26.61
C VAL A 55 18.74 12.51 25.91
N VAL A 56 18.54 12.70 24.61
CA VAL A 56 19.26 13.69 23.80
C VAL A 56 18.89 15.09 24.28
N LYS A 57 19.88 15.86 24.72
CA LYS A 57 19.70 17.27 25.09
C LYS A 57 19.95 18.21 23.94
N GLU A 58 20.96 17.90 23.13
CA GLU A 58 21.41 18.76 22.05
C GLU A 58 21.99 17.90 20.94
N VAL A 59 21.60 18.18 19.70
CA VAL A 59 22.19 17.60 18.49
C VAL A 59 23.11 18.66 17.89
N LYS A 60 24.38 18.31 17.65
CA LYS A 60 25.44 19.25 17.23
C LYS A 60 25.75 19.23 15.74
N VAL A 61 25.06 18.38 14.99
CA VAL A 61 25.25 18.17 13.55
C VAL A 61 23.94 18.33 12.79
N LYS A 62 24.03 18.69 11.52
CA LYS A 62 22.90 18.71 10.58
C LYS A 62 23.24 17.97 9.29
N VAL A 63 22.21 17.57 8.55
CA VAL A 63 22.37 16.98 7.22
C VAL A 63 23.12 17.97 6.30
N GLY A 64 24.14 17.49 5.61
CA GLY A 64 25.04 18.27 4.76
C GLY A 64 26.30 18.80 5.45
N ASP A 65 26.48 18.58 6.76
CA ASP A 65 27.75 18.84 7.44
C ASP A 65 28.77 17.73 7.16
N LYS A 66 30.06 18.04 7.30
CA LYS A 66 31.17 17.07 7.23
C LYS A 66 31.69 16.76 8.63
N ILE A 67 31.90 15.49 8.92
CA ILE A 67 32.38 15.02 10.23
C ILE A 67 33.48 13.96 10.08
N SER A 68 34.38 13.90 11.05
CA SER A 68 35.48 12.93 11.11
C SER A 68 35.38 12.11 12.41
N GLU A 69 36.17 11.04 12.51
CA GLU A 69 36.33 10.27 13.75
C GLU A 69 36.53 11.18 14.97
N GLY A 70 35.82 10.89 16.06
CA GLY A 70 35.85 11.66 17.29
C GLY A 70 35.02 12.95 17.28
N GLY A 71 34.41 13.31 16.15
CA GLY A 71 33.48 14.44 16.06
C GLY A 71 32.22 14.21 16.91
N VAL A 72 31.76 15.24 17.63
CA VAL A 72 30.59 15.14 18.53
C VAL A 72 29.29 15.26 17.73
N ILE A 73 28.46 14.23 17.80
CA ILE A 73 27.16 14.16 17.12
C ILE A 73 26.07 14.79 18.00
N ALA A 74 25.99 14.37 19.26
CA ALA A 74 24.97 14.81 20.19
C ALA A 74 25.43 14.70 21.65
N VAL A 75 24.76 15.43 22.54
CA VAL A 75 24.95 15.35 23.99
C VAL A 75 23.71 14.71 24.60
N ILE A 76 23.90 13.61 25.33
CA ILE A 76 22.82 12.91 26.04
C ILE A 76 22.95 13.09 27.55
N GLU A 77 21.83 13.07 28.26
CA GLU A 77 21.78 12.90 29.71
C GLU A 77 21.64 11.40 30.02
N ALA A 78 22.68 10.82 30.63
CA ALA A 78 22.71 9.39 30.94
C ALA A 78 21.73 9.05 32.06
N ALA A 79 20.97 7.97 31.87
CA ALA A 79 20.18 7.37 32.93
C ALA A 79 21.13 6.75 33.97
N GLY A 80 21.23 7.36 35.16
CA GLY A 80 22.07 6.85 36.24
C GLY A 80 21.61 5.47 36.73
N ALA A 81 22.55 4.55 36.91
CA ALA A 81 22.33 3.23 37.49
C ALA A 81 21.96 3.36 38.99
N ALA A 82 20.69 3.65 39.29
CA ALA A 82 19.99 3.32 40.53
C ALA A 82 18.53 3.80 40.43
N ALA A 83 17.66 2.94 39.90
CA ALA A 83 16.24 2.96 40.25
C ALA A 83 15.80 1.50 40.41
N GLU A 84 15.30 1.17 41.60
CA GLU A 84 14.89 -0.16 42.03
C GLU A 84 13.95 -0.84 41.03
N ALA A 85 14.21 -2.13 40.81
CA ALA A 85 13.31 -3.02 40.09
C ALA A 85 11.94 -3.08 40.78
N PRO A 86 10.83 -2.83 40.07
CA PRO A 86 9.55 -3.34 40.51
C PRO A 86 9.61 -4.87 40.40
N LYS A 87 9.22 -5.53 41.48
CA LYS A 87 9.07 -6.98 41.60
C LYS A 87 8.40 -7.60 40.37
N ALA A 88 8.91 -8.75 39.97
CA ALA A 88 8.24 -9.68 39.08
C ALA A 88 6.82 -9.99 39.60
N GLU A 89 5.82 -9.47 38.90
CA GLU A 89 4.48 -10.03 38.88
C GLU A 89 4.32 -10.86 37.61
N SER A 90 3.66 -12.00 37.80
CA SER A 90 3.46 -13.12 36.89
C SER A 90 3.13 -12.76 35.44
N ALA A 91 3.72 -13.53 34.52
CA ALA A 91 3.35 -13.80 33.12
C ALA A 91 2.34 -12.84 32.46
N PRO A 92 2.71 -12.13 31.36
CA PRO A 92 1.72 -11.39 30.59
C PRO A 92 0.75 -12.36 29.92
N ALA A 93 -0.53 -12.23 30.30
CA ALA A 93 -1.64 -12.76 29.54
C ALA A 93 -1.70 -12.10 28.14
N PRO A 94 -2.41 -12.72 27.16
CA PRO A 94 -2.42 -12.27 25.78
C PRO A 94 -2.84 -10.80 25.67
N VAL A 95 -2.25 -10.13 24.67
CA VAL A 95 -2.54 -8.76 24.20
C VAL A 95 -4.00 -8.39 24.45
N LYS A 96 -4.22 -7.41 25.33
CA LYS A 96 -5.53 -6.77 25.45
C LYS A 96 -5.78 -5.97 24.18
N GLU A 97 -6.58 -6.57 23.31
CA GLU A 97 -7.46 -5.87 22.37
C GLU A 97 -7.99 -4.59 23.03
N GLU A 98 -7.93 -3.46 22.32
CA GLU A 98 -8.65 -2.24 22.71
C GLU A 98 -10.08 -2.64 23.07
N ALA A 99 -10.54 -2.24 24.26
CA ALA A 99 -11.90 -2.53 24.68
C ALA A 99 -12.86 -2.03 23.58
N PRO A 100 -13.77 -2.89 23.08
CA PRO A 100 -14.66 -2.49 21.99
C PRO A 100 -15.40 -1.24 22.42
N LYS A 101 -15.21 -0.16 21.67
CA LYS A 101 -16.05 1.03 21.74
C LYS A 101 -17.49 0.51 21.68
N ALA A 102 -18.31 0.83 22.69
CA ALA A 102 -19.66 0.28 22.81
C ALA A 102 -20.36 0.34 21.45
N ALA A 103 -20.60 -0.83 20.86
CA ALA A 103 -21.13 -0.95 19.51
C ALA A 103 -22.43 -0.14 19.45
N ALA A 104 -22.56 0.72 18.44
CA ALA A 104 -23.82 1.40 18.18
C ALA A 104 -24.93 0.33 18.11
N PRO A 105 -26.09 0.56 18.72
CA PRO A 105 -27.15 -0.44 18.76
C PRO A 105 -27.49 -0.90 17.34
N ALA A 106 -27.49 -2.22 17.14
CA ALA A 106 -27.73 -2.81 15.83
C ALA A 106 -29.07 -2.32 15.25
N PRO A 107 -29.13 -1.95 13.96
CA PRO A 107 -30.35 -1.44 13.36
C PRO A 107 -31.43 -2.53 13.35
N GLN A 108 -32.68 -2.12 13.57
CA GLN A 108 -33.81 -3.04 13.46
C GLN A 108 -34.09 -3.32 11.98
N ALA A 109 -34.01 -4.59 11.58
CA ALA A 109 -34.26 -5.00 10.20
C ALA A 109 -35.69 -4.65 9.75
N ALA A 110 -35.82 -4.23 8.50
CA ALA A 110 -37.10 -3.94 7.89
C ALA A 110 -37.90 -5.22 7.61
N GLN A 111 -39.23 -5.14 7.68
CA GLN A 111 -40.12 -6.20 7.20
C GLN A 111 -40.39 -5.98 5.70
N PHE A 112 -40.00 -6.96 4.88
CA PHE A 112 -40.36 -6.99 3.46
C PHE A 112 -41.63 -7.81 3.26
N SER A 113 -42.64 -7.23 2.60
CA SER A 113 -43.95 -7.87 2.33
C SER A 113 -44.25 -8.09 0.85
N GLY A 114 -43.28 -7.86 -0.04
CA GLY A 114 -43.41 -8.08 -1.49
C GLY A 114 -43.12 -9.52 -1.90
N SER A 115 -43.24 -9.81 -3.20
CA SER A 115 -42.80 -11.07 -3.81
C SER A 115 -41.39 -10.96 -4.40
N ALA A 116 -40.66 -12.08 -4.46
CA ALA A 116 -39.36 -12.15 -5.13
C ALA A 116 -39.52 -12.59 -6.59
N ASP A 117 -38.76 -11.96 -7.49
CA ASP A 117 -38.71 -12.32 -8.91
C ASP A 117 -37.73 -13.48 -9.16
N ALA A 118 -36.78 -13.70 -8.25
CA ALA A 118 -35.85 -14.82 -8.28
C ALA A 118 -35.33 -15.17 -6.87
N GLU A 119 -34.97 -16.42 -6.67
CA GLU A 119 -34.40 -16.93 -5.41
C GLU A 119 -33.04 -17.60 -5.66
N TYR A 120 -32.09 -17.36 -4.74
CA TYR A 120 -30.73 -17.86 -4.80
C TYR A 120 -30.26 -18.41 -3.44
N ASP A 121 -29.30 -19.33 -3.45
CA ASP A 121 -28.62 -19.73 -2.22
C ASP A 121 -27.69 -18.62 -1.73
N VAL A 122 -26.98 -17.96 -2.68
CA VAL A 122 -26.09 -16.83 -2.39
C VAL A 122 -26.31 -15.70 -3.38
N VAL A 123 -26.51 -14.49 -2.86
CA VAL A 123 -26.45 -13.25 -3.66
C VAL A 123 -25.20 -12.47 -3.27
N VAL A 124 -24.36 -12.15 -4.23
CA VAL A 124 -23.16 -11.33 -4.04
C VAL A 124 -23.40 -9.92 -4.58
N LEU A 125 -23.28 -8.91 -3.72
CA LEU A 125 -23.45 -7.51 -4.10
C LEU A 125 -22.11 -6.88 -4.47
N GLY A 126 -21.86 -6.74 -5.77
CA GLY A 126 -20.63 -6.22 -6.35
C GLY A 126 -19.84 -7.30 -7.08
N GLY A 127 -19.43 -7.02 -8.31
CA GLY A 127 -18.65 -7.91 -9.18
C GLY A 127 -17.14 -7.66 -9.16
N GLY A 128 -16.61 -7.01 -8.13
CA GLY A 128 -15.17 -6.75 -7.94
C GLY A 128 -14.35 -7.99 -7.55
N PRO A 129 -13.03 -7.85 -7.30
CA PRO A 129 -12.14 -8.98 -6.97
C PRO A 129 -12.68 -9.91 -5.89
N GLY A 130 -13.13 -9.37 -4.75
CA GLY A 130 -13.75 -10.19 -3.72
C GLY A 130 -15.08 -10.79 -4.16
N GLY A 131 -15.94 -9.99 -4.79
CA GLY A 131 -17.28 -10.41 -5.16
C GLY A 131 -17.32 -11.53 -6.21
N TYR A 132 -16.65 -11.38 -7.35
CA TYR A 132 -16.65 -12.44 -8.35
C TYR A 132 -15.92 -13.71 -7.84
N SER A 133 -14.88 -13.56 -7.01
CA SER A 133 -14.17 -14.72 -6.45
C SER A 133 -15.06 -15.48 -5.48
N ALA A 134 -15.77 -14.77 -4.59
CA ALA A 134 -16.75 -15.38 -3.69
C ALA A 134 -17.89 -16.06 -4.46
N ALA A 135 -18.41 -15.41 -5.51
CA ALA A 135 -19.49 -15.96 -6.31
C ALA A 135 -19.05 -17.23 -7.06
N PHE A 136 -17.85 -17.22 -7.64
CA PHE A 136 -17.30 -18.37 -8.36
C PHE A 136 -16.99 -19.52 -7.42
N ALA A 137 -16.39 -19.25 -6.26
CA ALA A 137 -16.15 -20.28 -5.25
C ALA A 137 -17.47 -20.88 -4.73
N ALA A 138 -18.46 -20.05 -4.41
CA ALA A 138 -19.78 -20.54 -3.96
C ALA A 138 -20.47 -21.41 -5.04
N ALA A 139 -20.33 -21.05 -6.31
CA ALA A 139 -20.85 -21.85 -7.42
C ALA A 139 -20.08 -23.17 -7.60
N ASP A 140 -18.76 -23.16 -7.39
CA ASP A 140 -17.92 -24.36 -7.43
C ASP A 140 -18.26 -25.32 -6.27
N GLU A 141 -18.77 -24.81 -5.14
CA GLU A 141 -19.35 -25.57 -4.02
C GLU A 141 -20.80 -26.07 -4.30
N GLY A 142 -21.33 -25.81 -5.51
CA GLY A 142 -22.64 -26.30 -5.95
C GLY A 142 -23.84 -25.43 -5.53
N LEU A 143 -23.61 -24.22 -5.02
CA LEU A 143 -24.68 -23.29 -4.65
C LEU A 143 -25.25 -22.58 -5.89
N LYS A 144 -26.54 -22.23 -5.86
CA LYS A 144 -27.14 -21.36 -6.87
C LYS A 144 -26.82 -19.89 -6.55
N VAL A 145 -25.99 -19.26 -7.39
CA VAL A 145 -25.42 -17.93 -7.10
C VAL A 145 -25.87 -16.88 -8.11
N ALA A 146 -26.12 -15.66 -7.62
CA ALA A 146 -26.20 -14.45 -8.44
C ALA A 146 -25.18 -13.39 -8.00
N ILE A 147 -24.64 -12.64 -8.97
CA ILE A 147 -23.89 -11.40 -8.75
C ILE A 147 -24.78 -10.24 -9.15
N VAL A 148 -24.94 -9.25 -8.26
CA VAL A 148 -25.55 -7.96 -8.56
C VAL A 148 -24.44 -6.94 -8.79
N GLU A 149 -24.27 -6.49 -10.03
CA GLU A 149 -23.24 -5.53 -10.44
C GLU A 149 -23.88 -4.39 -11.24
N ARG A 150 -23.61 -3.14 -10.87
CA ARG A 150 -24.26 -1.97 -11.50
C ARG A 150 -23.64 -1.59 -12.85
N TYR A 151 -22.45 -2.10 -13.15
CA TYR A 151 -21.77 -1.88 -14.43
C TYR A 151 -21.94 -3.08 -15.38
N ALA A 152 -21.64 -2.87 -16.66
CA ALA A 152 -21.73 -3.92 -17.67
C ALA A 152 -20.69 -5.05 -17.49
N THR A 153 -19.56 -4.75 -16.84
CA THR A 153 -18.40 -5.64 -16.74
C THR A 153 -18.11 -6.05 -15.30
N LEU A 154 -17.70 -7.30 -15.12
CA LEU A 154 -17.15 -7.81 -13.87
C LEU A 154 -15.69 -7.33 -13.68
N GLY A 155 -15.13 -7.64 -12.51
CA GLY A 155 -13.77 -7.29 -12.09
C GLY A 155 -13.66 -5.97 -11.31
N GLY A 156 -14.76 -5.21 -11.22
CA GLY A 156 -14.90 -4.01 -10.39
C GLY A 156 -13.79 -2.97 -10.63
N VAL A 157 -13.44 -2.23 -9.58
CA VAL A 157 -12.43 -1.16 -9.65
C VAL A 157 -11.08 -1.70 -10.12
N CYS A 158 -10.60 -2.80 -9.54
CA CYS A 158 -9.24 -3.29 -9.80
C CYS A 158 -9.01 -3.63 -11.27
N LEU A 159 -9.96 -4.30 -11.93
CA LEU A 159 -9.82 -4.65 -13.34
C LEU A 159 -10.12 -3.47 -14.27
N ASN A 160 -11.19 -2.72 -14.01
CA ASN A 160 -11.69 -1.75 -15.00
C ASN A 160 -11.01 -0.37 -14.89
N VAL A 161 -10.75 0.11 -13.66
CA VAL A 161 -10.31 1.50 -13.39
C VAL A 161 -9.30 1.57 -12.23
N GLY A 162 -8.41 0.58 -12.14
CA GLY A 162 -7.49 0.44 -11.01
C GLY A 162 -6.24 -0.35 -11.39
N CYS A 163 -5.99 -1.46 -10.70
CA CYS A 163 -4.79 -2.30 -10.81
C CYS A 163 -4.38 -2.59 -12.27
N ILE A 164 -5.26 -3.18 -13.06
CA ILE A 164 -4.89 -3.68 -14.40
C ILE A 164 -4.51 -2.56 -15.37
N PRO A 165 -5.35 -1.52 -15.59
CA PRO A 165 -4.97 -0.44 -16.49
C PRO A 165 -3.77 0.36 -15.98
N SER A 166 -3.64 0.61 -14.67
CA SER A 166 -2.47 1.30 -14.13
C SER A 166 -1.18 0.52 -14.39
N LYS A 167 -1.18 -0.80 -14.15
CA LYS A 167 0.03 -1.64 -14.34
C LYS A 167 0.38 -1.82 -15.81
N ALA A 168 -0.63 -1.89 -16.70
CA ALA A 168 -0.40 -1.89 -18.13
C ALA A 168 0.30 -0.60 -18.61
N LEU A 169 -0.11 0.56 -18.09
CA LEU A 169 0.53 1.85 -18.41
C LEU A 169 1.92 1.97 -17.78
N LEU A 170 2.08 1.60 -16.50
CA LEU A 170 3.35 1.62 -15.78
C LEU A 170 4.41 0.75 -16.46
N HIS A 171 4.04 -0.43 -16.95
CA HIS A 171 4.98 -1.28 -17.68
C HIS A 171 5.52 -0.59 -18.94
N ASN A 172 4.65 0.03 -19.74
CA ASN A 172 5.08 0.75 -20.94
C ASN A 172 5.91 2.00 -20.59
N ALA A 173 5.57 2.71 -19.51
CA ALA A 173 6.38 3.80 -18.99
C ALA A 173 7.78 3.33 -18.55
N ALA A 174 7.87 2.22 -17.81
CA ALA A 174 9.14 1.66 -17.38
C ALA A 174 10.05 1.32 -18.58
N VAL A 175 9.50 0.73 -19.65
CA VAL A 175 10.26 0.44 -20.87
C VAL A 175 10.78 1.71 -21.55
N ILE A 176 9.99 2.79 -21.60
CA ILE A 176 10.45 4.07 -22.14
C ILE A 176 11.64 4.60 -21.33
N ASP A 177 11.55 4.56 -20.00
CA ASP A 177 12.64 5.02 -19.13
C ASP A 177 13.89 4.13 -19.23
N GLU A 178 13.73 2.81 -19.32
CA GLU A 178 14.84 1.87 -19.53
C GLU A 178 15.58 2.14 -20.86
N VAL A 179 14.84 2.40 -21.94
CA VAL A 179 15.42 2.78 -23.24
C VAL A 179 16.26 4.07 -23.15
N ARG A 180 15.87 5.03 -22.30
CA ARG A 180 16.68 6.26 -22.08
C ARG A 180 18.02 5.92 -21.41
N HIS A 181 18.03 5.02 -20.43
CA HIS A 181 19.24 4.60 -19.73
C HIS A 181 20.23 3.83 -20.62
N LEU A 182 19.73 3.06 -21.61
CA LEU A 182 20.57 2.28 -22.52
C LEU A 182 21.59 3.12 -23.33
N ALA A 183 21.37 4.42 -23.48
CA ALA A 183 22.27 5.31 -24.20
C ALA A 183 23.67 5.38 -23.58
N GLU A 184 23.78 5.27 -22.25
CA GLU A 184 25.06 5.23 -21.51
C GLU A 184 25.84 3.95 -21.80
N ASN A 185 25.14 2.88 -22.15
CA ASN A 185 25.70 1.58 -22.54
C ASN A 185 25.97 1.48 -24.05
N GLY A 186 25.86 2.58 -24.78
CA GLY A 186 26.13 2.64 -26.22
C GLY A 186 24.99 2.18 -27.13
N ILE A 187 23.80 1.88 -26.58
CA ILE A 187 22.61 1.52 -27.36
C ILE A 187 21.69 2.74 -27.41
N LYS A 188 21.60 3.39 -28.57
CA LYS A 188 20.95 4.69 -28.71
C LYS A 188 19.67 4.62 -29.51
N TYR A 189 18.59 5.13 -28.93
CA TYR A 189 17.33 5.40 -29.58
C TYR A 189 17.03 6.90 -29.50
N PRO A 190 16.35 7.50 -30.49
CA PRO A 190 15.73 8.81 -30.31
C PRO A 190 14.59 8.73 -29.27
N GLU A 191 14.12 9.89 -28.78
CA GLU A 191 12.86 9.92 -28.02
C GLU A 191 11.72 9.30 -28.84
N PRO A 192 10.84 8.50 -28.23
CA PRO A 192 9.76 7.82 -28.95
C PRO A 192 8.70 8.81 -29.41
N GLU A 193 8.15 8.57 -30.61
CA GLU A 193 6.90 9.21 -31.02
C GLU A 193 5.74 8.59 -30.23
N LEU A 194 5.02 9.41 -29.46
CA LEU A 194 3.94 8.96 -28.60
C LEU A 194 2.58 9.11 -29.28
N ASP A 195 1.94 7.99 -29.60
CA ASP A 195 0.52 7.93 -29.98
C ASP A 195 -0.32 7.53 -28.76
N ILE A 196 -0.95 8.53 -28.15
CA ILE A 196 -1.75 8.34 -26.93
C ILE A 196 -3.03 7.55 -27.21
N ASP A 197 -3.61 7.66 -28.41
CA ASP A 197 -4.81 6.92 -28.77
C ASP A 197 -4.50 5.43 -28.91
N MET A 198 -3.35 5.07 -29.49
CA MET A 198 -2.87 3.69 -29.54
C MET A 198 -2.54 3.13 -28.15
N LEU A 199 -1.90 3.91 -27.28
CA LEU A 199 -1.62 3.51 -25.90
C LEU A 199 -2.91 3.28 -25.10
N ARG A 200 -3.90 4.18 -25.26
CA ARG A 200 -5.24 4.03 -24.66
C ARG A 200 -5.94 2.79 -25.19
N ALA A 201 -5.91 2.55 -26.50
CA ALA A 201 -6.51 1.37 -27.11
C ALA A 201 -5.86 0.05 -26.66
N TYR A 202 -4.53 0.03 -26.47
CA TYR A 202 -3.83 -1.11 -25.87
C TYR A 202 -4.35 -1.42 -24.46
N LYS A 203 -4.44 -0.39 -23.60
CA LYS A 203 -4.99 -0.53 -22.24
C LYS A 203 -6.42 -1.08 -22.28
N GLU A 204 -7.29 -0.51 -23.11
CA GLU A 204 -8.67 -1.00 -23.26
C GLU A 204 -8.74 -2.45 -23.77
N LYS A 205 -7.84 -2.85 -24.67
CA LYS A 205 -7.76 -4.24 -25.15
C LYS A 205 -7.40 -5.21 -24.02
N VAL A 206 -6.49 -4.84 -23.13
CA VAL A 206 -6.13 -5.66 -21.95
C VAL A 206 -7.34 -5.82 -21.02
N ILE A 207 -8.03 -4.71 -20.70
CA ILE A 207 -9.26 -4.74 -19.88
C ILE A 207 -10.31 -5.63 -20.55
N GLY A 208 -10.62 -5.40 -21.82
CA GLY A 208 -11.65 -6.12 -22.58
C GLY A 208 -11.41 -7.63 -22.66
N LYS A 209 -10.14 -8.06 -22.80
CA LYS A 209 -9.78 -9.48 -22.77
C LYS A 209 -10.11 -10.12 -21.42
N LEU A 210 -9.78 -9.45 -20.33
CA LEU A 210 -9.97 -9.97 -18.98
C LEU A 210 -11.44 -9.92 -18.53
N THR A 211 -12.16 -8.83 -18.83
CA THR A 211 -13.59 -8.73 -18.52
C THR A 211 -14.41 -9.74 -19.33
N GLY A 212 -14.07 -9.95 -20.61
CA GLY A 212 -14.65 -11.00 -21.45
C GLY A 212 -14.37 -12.40 -20.88
N GLY A 213 -13.17 -12.64 -20.36
CA GLY A 213 -12.82 -13.88 -19.65
C GLY A 213 -13.66 -14.11 -18.40
N LEU A 214 -13.85 -13.09 -17.56
CA LEU A 214 -14.71 -13.15 -16.37
C LEU A 214 -16.18 -13.45 -16.74
N ALA A 215 -16.71 -12.79 -17.77
CA ALA A 215 -18.07 -13.07 -18.26
C ALA A 215 -18.21 -14.52 -18.75
N GLY A 216 -17.20 -15.04 -19.47
CA GLY A 216 -17.14 -16.44 -19.88
C GLY A 216 -17.13 -17.40 -18.68
N MET A 217 -16.31 -17.12 -17.67
CA MET A 217 -16.22 -17.94 -16.45
C MET A 217 -17.52 -17.93 -15.64
N ALA A 218 -18.18 -16.78 -15.50
CA ALA A 218 -19.48 -16.70 -14.81
C ALA A 218 -20.52 -17.59 -15.51
N LYS A 219 -20.56 -17.57 -16.85
CA LYS A 219 -21.45 -18.42 -17.65
C LYS A 219 -21.12 -19.91 -17.49
N MET A 220 -19.84 -20.29 -17.50
CA MET A 220 -19.40 -21.68 -17.31
C MET A 220 -19.82 -22.24 -15.94
N ARG A 221 -19.78 -21.39 -14.90
CA ARG A 221 -20.22 -21.71 -13.54
C ARG A 221 -21.72 -21.55 -13.31
N LYS A 222 -22.49 -21.16 -14.33
CA LYS A 222 -23.94 -20.89 -14.23
C LYS A 222 -24.28 -19.85 -13.15
N VAL A 223 -23.40 -18.86 -12.97
CA VAL A 223 -23.64 -17.71 -12.09
C VAL A 223 -24.44 -16.67 -12.86
N ASP A 224 -25.59 -16.28 -12.32
CA ASP A 224 -26.42 -15.23 -12.91
C ASP A 224 -25.80 -13.86 -12.62
N VAL A 225 -25.59 -13.05 -13.65
CA VAL A 225 -25.15 -11.66 -13.49
C VAL A 225 -26.35 -10.74 -13.70
N ILE A 226 -26.81 -10.11 -12.62
CA ILE A 226 -27.94 -9.18 -12.64
C ILE A 226 -27.37 -7.76 -12.68
N ARG A 227 -27.54 -7.10 -13.82
CA ARG A 227 -27.00 -5.75 -14.03
C ARG A 227 -27.90 -4.70 -13.40
N GLY A 228 -27.49 -4.15 -12.25
CA GLY A 228 -28.24 -3.10 -11.58
C GLY A 228 -27.69 -2.66 -10.22
N ASN A 229 -28.29 -1.61 -9.68
CA ASN A 229 -27.99 -1.07 -8.36
C ASN A 229 -28.78 -1.83 -7.29
N GLY A 230 -28.09 -2.68 -6.54
CA GLY A 230 -28.68 -3.47 -5.45
C GLY A 230 -28.79 -2.69 -4.14
N GLN A 231 -29.97 -2.75 -3.53
CA GLN A 231 -30.26 -2.19 -2.21
C GLN A 231 -30.97 -3.24 -1.37
N PHE A 232 -30.52 -3.45 -0.13
CA PHE A 232 -31.28 -4.31 0.79
C PHE A 232 -32.65 -3.68 1.08
N VAL A 233 -33.69 -4.51 1.07
CA VAL A 233 -35.07 -4.13 1.42
C VAL A 233 -35.62 -4.95 2.58
N GLY A 234 -34.80 -5.88 3.10
CA GLY A 234 -35.05 -6.70 4.27
C GLY A 234 -33.85 -7.64 4.50
N PRO A 235 -33.89 -8.48 5.55
CA PRO A 235 -32.78 -9.37 5.90
C PRO A 235 -32.52 -10.49 4.88
N ASN A 236 -33.48 -10.78 4.00
CA ASN A 236 -33.39 -11.87 3.01
C ASN A 236 -33.78 -11.43 1.59
N HIS A 237 -33.89 -10.12 1.36
CA HIS A 237 -34.35 -9.56 0.09
C HIS A 237 -33.55 -8.34 -0.33
N MET A 238 -33.21 -8.28 -1.61
CA MET A 238 -32.53 -7.16 -2.25
C MET A 238 -33.34 -6.70 -3.46
N GLU A 239 -33.64 -5.41 -3.53
CA GLU A 239 -34.20 -4.78 -4.72
C GLU A 239 -33.04 -4.31 -5.60
N VAL A 240 -33.12 -4.62 -6.89
CA VAL A 240 -32.11 -4.28 -7.90
C VAL A 240 -32.76 -3.34 -8.90
N ALA A 241 -32.42 -2.06 -8.86
CA ALA A 241 -32.78 -1.11 -9.91
C ALA A 241 -31.91 -1.40 -11.14
N LEU A 242 -32.51 -1.91 -12.22
CA LEU A 242 -31.77 -2.38 -13.38
C LEU A 242 -31.06 -1.21 -14.08
N THR A 243 -29.86 -1.47 -14.58
CA THR A 243 -29.04 -0.46 -15.26
C THR A 243 -28.67 -0.90 -16.68
N SER A 244 -28.44 0.06 -17.57
CA SER A 244 -28.09 -0.18 -18.98
C SER A 244 -26.98 0.77 -19.45
N GLY A 245 -26.68 0.77 -20.76
CA GLY A 245 -25.67 1.66 -21.34
C GLY A 245 -24.23 1.24 -21.08
N GLU A 246 -23.29 2.19 -21.20
CA GLU A 246 -21.87 2.00 -20.87
C GLU A 246 -21.60 2.22 -19.37
N GLY A 247 -22.44 3.01 -18.70
CA GLY A 247 -22.30 3.36 -17.30
C GLY A 247 -23.20 2.53 -16.39
N LYS A 248 -23.89 3.24 -15.49
CA LYS A 248 -24.78 2.70 -14.45
C LYS A 248 -26.13 3.40 -14.46
N GLU A 249 -26.57 3.83 -15.65
CA GLU A 249 -27.83 4.54 -15.84
C GLU A 249 -29.00 3.61 -15.56
N GLU A 250 -29.89 4.00 -14.64
CA GLU A 250 -31.07 3.21 -14.27
C GLU A 250 -32.12 3.21 -15.38
N THR A 251 -32.69 2.05 -15.69
CA THR A 251 -33.73 1.88 -16.72
C THR A 251 -35.13 2.27 -16.23
N GLY A 252 -35.30 2.41 -14.91
CA GLY A 252 -36.59 2.54 -14.24
C GLY A 252 -37.25 1.18 -13.91
N GLU A 253 -36.73 0.07 -14.43
CA GLU A 253 -37.16 -1.29 -14.07
C GLU A 253 -36.47 -1.76 -12.78
N LYS A 254 -37.19 -2.57 -11.99
CA LYS A 254 -36.69 -3.11 -10.72
C LYS A 254 -36.94 -4.61 -10.67
N LYS A 255 -36.02 -5.33 -10.04
CA LYS A 255 -36.13 -6.76 -9.75
C LYS A 255 -35.84 -7.03 -8.28
N THR A 256 -36.68 -7.81 -7.62
CA THR A 256 -36.44 -8.28 -6.25
C THR A 256 -35.81 -9.67 -6.28
N VAL A 257 -34.68 -9.83 -5.61
CA VAL A 257 -34.02 -11.13 -5.40
C VAL A 257 -34.08 -11.54 -3.93
N ALA A 258 -34.54 -12.75 -3.67
CA ALA A 258 -34.46 -13.37 -2.35
C ALA A 258 -33.22 -14.25 -2.24
N PHE A 259 -32.67 -14.35 -1.02
CA PHE A 259 -31.45 -15.09 -0.77
C PHE A 259 -31.45 -15.82 0.58
N LYS A 260 -30.79 -16.98 0.62
CA LYS A 260 -30.44 -17.64 1.90
C LYS A 260 -29.26 -16.95 2.57
N ASN A 261 -28.19 -16.69 1.81
CA ASN A 261 -27.03 -15.92 2.25
C ASN A 261 -26.77 -14.72 1.33
N ALA A 262 -26.19 -13.65 1.86
CA ALA A 262 -25.69 -12.54 1.06
C ALA A 262 -24.21 -12.28 1.35
N ILE A 263 -23.43 -11.94 0.33
CA ILE A 263 -22.04 -11.50 0.47
C ILE A 263 -21.93 -10.08 -0.06
N ILE A 264 -21.67 -9.13 0.85
CA ILE A 264 -21.52 -7.71 0.52
C ILE A 264 -20.09 -7.45 0.05
N ALA A 265 -19.93 -7.13 -1.24
CA ALA A 265 -18.66 -6.84 -1.89
C ALA A 265 -18.69 -5.49 -2.65
N ALA A 266 -19.46 -4.52 -2.15
CA ALA A 266 -19.71 -3.24 -2.84
C ALA A 266 -18.52 -2.26 -2.82
N GLY A 267 -17.38 -2.66 -2.25
CA GLY A 267 -16.09 -1.98 -2.36
C GLY A 267 -16.05 -0.56 -1.79
N SER A 268 -15.23 0.27 -2.42
CA SER A 268 -14.95 1.66 -2.03
C SER A 268 -15.12 2.63 -3.21
N ARG A 269 -14.97 3.93 -2.96
CA ARG A 269 -14.95 5.01 -3.95
C ARG A 269 -13.90 6.06 -3.58
N VAL A 270 -13.51 6.91 -4.53
CA VAL A 270 -12.58 8.02 -4.27
C VAL A 270 -13.16 8.96 -3.22
N VAL A 271 -12.31 9.46 -2.30
CA VAL A 271 -12.72 10.48 -1.33
C VAL A 271 -12.98 11.79 -2.07
N ASN A 272 -14.17 12.36 -1.85
CA ASN A 272 -14.47 13.71 -2.32
C ASN A 272 -14.02 14.74 -1.27
N LEU A 273 -13.27 15.75 -1.69
CA LEU A 273 -12.83 16.86 -0.85
C LEU A 273 -13.80 18.05 -1.09
N PRO A 274 -14.68 18.42 -0.14
CA PRO A 274 -15.80 19.32 -0.40
C PRO A 274 -15.45 20.72 -0.91
N PHE A 275 -14.22 21.20 -0.69
CA PHE A 275 -13.76 22.52 -1.11
C PHE A 275 -13.22 22.54 -2.56
N ILE A 276 -13.03 21.38 -3.18
CA ILE A 276 -12.55 21.27 -4.55
C ILE A 276 -13.77 21.38 -5.50
N PRO A 277 -13.77 22.33 -6.45
CA PRO A 277 -14.88 22.49 -7.39
C PRO A 277 -14.86 21.42 -8.48
N GLU A 278 -15.99 21.25 -9.16
CA GLU A 278 -16.07 20.44 -10.37
C GLU A 278 -15.46 21.19 -11.56
N ASP A 279 -14.47 20.59 -12.21
CA ASP A 279 -13.86 21.05 -13.47
C ASP A 279 -13.30 19.82 -14.20
N PRO A 280 -13.43 19.70 -15.54
CA PRO A 280 -12.92 18.54 -16.28
C PRO A 280 -11.41 18.29 -16.16
N ARG A 281 -10.63 19.30 -15.74
CA ARG A 281 -9.18 19.22 -15.48
C ARG A 281 -8.87 18.79 -14.04
N ILE A 282 -9.87 18.71 -13.18
CA ILE A 282 -9.75 18.12 -11.84
C ILE A 282 -10.25 16.68 -11.95
N ILE A 283 -9.32 15.74 -11.87
CA ILE A 283 -9.57 14.33 -12.15
C ILE A 283 -9.29 13.46 -10.93
N ASP A 284 -9.94 12.32 -10.87
CA ASP A 284 -9.59 11.23 -9.97
C ASP A 284 -8.73 10.18 -10.70
N SER A 285 -8.46 9.05 -10.04
CA SER A 285 -7.72 7.94 -10.67
C SER A 285 -8.40 7.38 -11.92
N THR A 286 -9.74 7.43 -12.01
CA THR A 286 -10.47 6.99 -13.20
C THR A 286 -10.23 7.96 -14.37
N GLY A 287 -10.28 9.27 -14.09
CA GLY A 287 -9.96 10.29 -15.08
C GLY A 287 -8.51 10.21 -15.57
N ALA A 288 -7.56 9.94 -14.67
CA ALA A 288 -6.15 9.73 -15.03
C ALA A 288 -5.97 8.50 -15.94
N LEU A 289 -6.64 7.38 -15.61
CA LEU A 289 -6.60 6.15 -16.42
C LEU A 289 -7.34 6.26 -17.75
N ALA A 290 -8.15 7.29 -17.96
CA ALA A 290 -8.74 7.57 -19.27
C ALA A 290 -7.69 8.09 -20.27
N LEU A 291 -6.58 8.65 -19.76
CA LEU A 291 -5.44 9.12 -20.55
C LEU A 291 -5.89 10.00 -21.72
N LYS A 292 -6.71 11.04 -21.44
CA LYS A 292 -7.31 11.90 -22.47
C LYS A 292 -6.24 12.72 -23.22
N GLU A 293 -5.30 13.26 -22.47
CA GLU A 293 -4.18 14.06 -22.96
C GLU A 293 -3.00 13.97 -21.98
N VAL A 294 -1.84 14.48 -22.37
CA VAL A 294 -0.65 14.60 -21.52
C VAL A 294 -0.50 16.08 -21.12
N PRO A 295 -0.85 16.49 -19.88
CA PRO A 295 -0.73 17.88 -19.45
C PRO A 295 0.75 18.29 -19.35
N GLY A 296 1.02 19.58 -19.52
CA GLY A 296 2.37 20.13 -19.32
C GLY A 296 2.79 20.10 -17.86
N LYS A 297 1.88 20.50 -16.96
CA LYS A 297 2.07 20.45 -15.50
C LYS A 297 0.85 19.86 -14.78
N MET A 298 1.08 18.89 -13.90
CA MET A 298 0.04 18.22 -13.12
C MET A 298 0.33 18.29 -11.61
N LEU A 299 -0.68 18.65 -10.81
CA LEU A 299 -0.64 18.50 -9.36
C LEU A 299 -1.23 17.15 -8.95
N ILE A 300 -0.59 16.49 -7.99
CA ILE A 300 -1.11 15.30 -7.32
C ILE A 300 -1.45 15.68 -5.87
N ILE A 301 -2.74 15.64 -5.52
CA ILE A 301 -3.22 15.82 -4.14
C ILE A 301 -3.30 14.46 -3.46
N GLY A 302 -2.37 14.20 -2.54
CA GLY A 302 -2.20 12.94 -1.83
C GLY A 302 -0.94 12.19 -2.30
N GLY A 303 0.00 11.98 -1.38
CA GLY A 303 1.28 11.28 -1.57
C GLY A 303 1.19 9.76 -1.45
N GLY A 304 0.00 9.19 -1.64
CA GLY A 304 -0.24 7.75 -1.60
C GLY A 304 0.13 7.04 -2.90
N ILE A 305 0.19 5.71 -2.84
CA ILE A 305 0.62 4.82 -3.95
C ILE A 305 -0.07 5.17 -5.28
N ILE A 306 -1.40 5.31 -5.29
CA ILE A 306 -2.18 5.55 -6.51
C ILE A 306 -1.75 6.84 -7.21
N GLY A 307 -1.57 7.92 -6.44
CA GLY A 307 -1.14 9.22 -6.99
C GLY A 307 0.25 9.13 -7.59
N LEU A 308 1.19 8.49 -6.90
CA LEU A 308 2.58 8.35 -7.32
C LEU A 308 2.75 7.42 -8.53
N GLU A 309 1.96 6.36 -8.62
CA GLU A 309 1.91 5.49 -9.80
C GLU A 309 1.40 6.25 -11.03
N MET A 310 0.32 7.02 -10.90
CA MET A 310 -0.17 7.86 -12.01
C MET A 310 0.82 8.95 -12.36
N GLY A 311 1.43 9.60 -11.35
CA GLY A 311 2.52 10.54 -11.56
C GLY A 311 3.65 9.94 -12.39
N THR A 312 4.09 8.72 -12.06
CA THR A 312 5.15 8.01 -12.80
C THR A 312 4.79 7.88 -14.28
N VAL A 313 3.59 7.39 -14.61
CA VAL A 313 3.12 7.27 -15.99
C VAL A 313 3.14 8.63 -16.71
N TYR A 314 2.50 9.63 -16.13
CA TYR A 314 2.38 10.95 -16.76
C TYR A 314 3.73 11.66 -16.92
N SER A 315 4.61 11.52 -15.93
CA SER A 315 5.96 12.09 -16.01
C SER A 315 6.78 11.48 -17.14
N THR A 316 6.74 10.15 -17.30
CA THR A 316 7.44 9.49 -18.40
C THR A 316 6.92 9.91 -19.77
N LEU A 317 5.61 10.18 -19.87
CA LEU A 317 4.97 10.71 -21.08
C LEU A 317 5.24 12.20 -21.34
N GLY A 318 5.82 12.94 -20.37
CA GLY A 318 6.30 14.31 -20.55
C GLY A 318 5.76 15.34 -19.55
N THR A 319 4.87 14.97 -18.63
CA THR A 319 4.29 15.90 -17.64
C THR A 319 5.27 16.26 -16.53
N ARG A 320 5.34 17.54 -16.13
CA ARG A 320 6.00 17.97 -14.89
C ARG A 320 5.05 17.85 -13.70
N LEU A 321 5.54 17.33 -12.58
CA LEU A 321 4.70 17.00 -11.42
C LEU A 321 4.95 17.94 -10.24
N ASP A 322 3.89 18.27 -9.52
CA ASP A 322 3.97 18.61 -8.10
C ASP A 322 3.17 17.58 -7.30
N VAL A 323 3.60 17.26 -6.08
CA VAL A 323 2.82 16.43 -5.16
C VAL A 323 2.66 17.14 -3.83
N VAL A 324 1.45 17.12 -3.28
CA VAL A 324 1.13 17.64 -1.95
C VAL A 324 0.62 16.52 -1.04
N GLU A 325 1.16 16.46 0.17
CA GLU A 325 0.81 15.49 1.21
C GLU A 325 0.69 16.20 2.55
N MET A 326 -0.42 15.96 3.26
CA MET A 326 -0.66 16.55 4.57
C MET A 326 0.21 15.90 5.65
N MET A 327 0.55 14.63 5.47
CA MET A 327 1.41 13.86 6.36
C MET A 327 2.89 14.18 6.13
N ASP A 328 3.76 13.63 6.98
CA ASP A 328 5.19 13.92 7.01
C ASP A 328 6.03 13.25 5.93
N GLY A 329 5.41 12.41 5.09
CA GLY A 329 6.08 11.68 4.03
C GLY A 329 5.14 11.06 3.01
N LEU A 330 5.71 10.62 1.90
CA LEU A 330 5.03 9.88 0.85
C LEU A 330 4.87 8.39 1.22
N MET A 331 4.00 7.66 0.50
CA MET A 331 3.76 6.22 0.68
C MET A 331 3.57 5.82 2.16
N GLN A 332 2.63 6.49 2.84
CA GLN A 332 2.32 6.22 4.23
C GLN A 332 2.07 4.72 4.47
N GLY A 333 2.69 4.18 5.53
CA GLY A 333 2.67 2.74 5.86
C GLY A 333 3.94 1.97 5.47
N ALA A 334 4.66 2.38 4.42
CA ALA A 334 5.97 1.81 4.10
C ALA A 334 7.05 2.37 5.05
N ASP A 335 8.13 1.63 5.30
CA ASP A 335 9.26 2.19 6.05
C ASP A 335 9.98 3.30 5.29
N ARG A 336 10.49 4.29 6.03
CA ARG A 336 11.05 5.52 5.47
C ARG A 336 12.33 5.29 4.67
N ASP A 337 13.12 4.27 5.01
CA ASP A 337 14.34 3.89 4.29
C ASP A 337 14.04 3.42 2.86
N LEU A 338 12.98 2.62 2.67
CA LEU A 338 12.49 2.21 1.34
C LEU A 338 12.03 3.42 0.53
N VAL A 339 11.22 4.29 1.14
CA VAL A 339 10.67 5.48 0.48
C VAL A 339 11.76 6.48 0.11
N LYS A 340 12.82 6.59 0.92
CA LYS A 340 13.96 7.49 0.65
C LYS A 340 14.70 7.10 -0.63
N VAL A 341 14.92 5.80 -0.87
CA VAL A 341 15.50 5.31 -2.13
C VAL A 341 14.60 5.67 -3.31
N TRP A 342 13.31 5.35 -3.21
CA TRP A 342 12.34 5.71 -4.26
C TRP A 342 12.34 7.21 -4.55
N GLN A 343 12.31 8.04 -3.51
CA GLN A 343 12.23 9.49 -3.65
C GLN A 343 13.47 10.04 -4.34
N LYS A 344 14.68 9.65 -3.91
CA LYS A 344 15.94 10.07 -4.53
C LYS A 344 15.97 9.74 -6.03
N GLN A 345 15.44 8.59 -6.42
CA GLN A 345 15.38 8.20 -7.84
C GLN A 345 14.34 8.98 -8.65
N ASN A 346 13.29 9.50 -8.02
CA ASN A 346 12.18 10.14 -8.71
C ASN A 346 12.12 11.65 -8.54
N GLU A 347 13.01 12.25 -7.75
CA GLU A 347 13.08 13.70 -7.53
C GLU A 347 13.08 14.49 -8.84
N TYR A 348 13.79 14.02 -9.87
CA TYR A 348 13.86 14.67 -11.17
C TYR A 348 12.50 14.82 -11.86
N ARG A 349 11.49 14.02 -11.49
CA ARG A 349 10.13 14.06 -12.06
C ARG A 349 9.28 15.20 -11.51
N PHE A 350 9.63 15.69 -10.32
CA PHE A 350 8.85 16.68 -9.60
C PHE A 350 9.51 18.05 -9.64
N ASP A 351 8.72 19.12 -9.71
CA ASP A 351 9.19 20.46 -9.41
C ASP A 351 9.12 20.72 -7.88
N ASN A 352 8.08 20.18 -7.21
CA ASN A 352 7.92 20.26 -5.76
C ASN A 352 7.36 18.96 -5.16
N ILE A 353 7.96 18.53 -4.04
CA ILE A 353 7.43 17.49 -3.15
C ILE A 353 7.07 18.18 -1.82
N MET A 354 5.78 18.44 -1.64
CA MET A 354 5.24 19.25 -0.53
C MET A 354 4.61 18.36 0.55
N VAL A 355 5.44 17.81 1.44
CA VAL A 355 4.97 17.10 2.66
C VAL A 355 4.61 18.09 3.77
N ASN A 356 3.88 17.66 4.80
CA ASN A 356 3.36 18.51 5.87
C ASN A 356 2.64 19.76 5.34
N THR A 357 1.95 19.63 4.21
CA THR A 357 1.38 20.76 3.47
C THR A 357 -0.09 20.48 3.15
N LYS A 358 -0.94 21.49 3.37
CA LYS A 358 -2.37 21.42 3.08
C LYS A 358 -2.69 22.17 1.80
N THR A 359 -3.59 21.63 1.00
CA THR A 359 -4.28 22.39 -0.04
C THR A 359 -5.41 23.19 0.60
N VAL A 360 -5.40 24.52 0.44
CA VAL A 360 -6.38 25.43 1.08
C VAL A 360 -7.38 26.03 0.10
N ALA A 361 -7.02 26.16 -1.19
CA ALA A 361 -7.92 26.64 -2.23
C ALA A 361 -7.60 25.99 -3.57
N VAL A 362 -8.63 25.73 -4.37
CA VAL A 362 -8.54 25.23 -5.75
C VAL A 362 -9.49 26.06 -6.61
N GLU A 363 -8.92 26.85 -7.52
CA GLU A 363 -9.63 27.86 -8.29
C GLU A 363 -9.40 27.64 -9.80
N PRO A 364 -10.35 27.01 -10.50
CA PRO A 364 -10.30 26.91 -11.96
C PRO A 364 -10.39 28.28 -12.62
N LYS A 365 -9.47 28.55 -13.54
CA LYS A 365 -9.45 29.72 -14.44
C LYS A 365 -9.38 29.26 -15.89
N GLU A 366 -9.50 30.19 -16.83
CA GLU A 366 -9.45 29.90 -18.26
C GLU A 366 -8.12 29.24 -18.66
N ASP A 367 -7.01 29.72 -18.12
CA ASP A 367 -5.64 29.29 -18.44
C ASP A 367 -5.11 28.14 -17.56
N GLY A 368 -5.87 27.64 -16.58
CA GLY A 368 -5.46 26.52 -15.74
C GLY A 368 -6.18 26.45 -14.40
N ILE A 369 -5.82 25.46 -13.57
CA ILE A 369 -6.27 25.33 -12.18
C ILE A 369 -5.23 25.99 -11.28
N TYR A 370 -5.64 27.01 -10.51
CA TYR A 370 -4.79 27.66 -9.53
C TYR A 370 -5.01 27.03 -8.15
N VAL A 371 -3.93 26.57 -7.51
CA VAL A 371 -4.01 25.88 -6.22
C VAL A 371 -3.14 26.61 -5.20
N THR A 372 -3.73 26.89 -4.04
CA THR A 372 -3.04 27.53 -2.91
C THR A 372 -2.75 26.50 -1.84
N PHE A 373 -1.55 26.58 -1.27
CA PHE A 373 -1.05 25.65 -0.26
C PHE A 373 -0.70 26.37 1.04
N GLU A 374 -0.76 25.63 2.15
CA GLU A 374 -0.31 26.08 3.47
C GLU A 374 0.61 25.01 4.08
N GLY A 375 1.88 25.36 4.31
CA GLY A 375 2.90 24.45 4.84
C GLY A 375 4.26 25.16 4.93
N ALA A 376 5.18 24.60 5.70
CA ALA A 376 6.48 25.24 5.97
C ALA A 376 7.32 25.45 4.68
N ASN A 377 7.24 24.50 3.74
CA ASN A 377 7.97 24.53 2.47
C ASN A 377 7.04 24.71 1.26
N ALA A 378 5.81 25.16 1.48
CA ALA A 378 4.85 25.36 0.41
C ALA A 378 5.14 26.67 -0.34
N PRO A 379 4.98 26.72 -1.68
CA PRO A 379 5.00 27.98 -2.41
C PRO A 379 3.97 28.96 -1.85
N LYS A 380 4.38 30.22 -1.63
CA LYS A 380 3.50 31.26 -1.05
C LYS A 380 2.41 31.72 -2.02
N GLU A 381 2.73 31.76 -3.30
CA GLU A 381 1.81 32.18 -4.35
C GLU A 381 1.01 30.98 -4.87
N PRO A 382 -0.26 31.16 -5.27
CA PRO A 382 -1.03 30.12 -5.94
C PRO A 382 -0.29 29.57 -7.17
N GLN A 383 -0.20 28.25 -7.28
CA GLN A 383 0.47 27.57 -8.38
C GLN A 383 -0.52 27.19 -9.47
N ARG A 384 -0.17 27.43 -10.75
CA ARG A 384 -0.99 27.07 -11.92
C ARG A 384 -0.66 25.65 -12.38
N TYR A 385 -1.69 24.85 -12.62
CA TYR A 385 -1.60 23.50 -13.18
C TYR A 385 -2.54 23.35 -14.38
N ASP A 386 -2.16 22.51 -15.34
CA ASP A 386 -3.04 22.15 -16.46
C ASP A 386 -4.06 21.08 -16.02
N THR A 387 -3.68 20.25 -15.04
CA THR A 387 -4.51 19.17 -14.48
C THR A 387 -4.23 18.99 -12.99
N VAL A 388 -5.25 18.64 -12.21
CA VAL A 388 -5.12 18.28 -10.80
C VAL A 388 -5.67 16.87 -10.59
N LEU A 389 -4.82 15.94 -10.17
CA LEU A 389 -5.20 14.59 -9.76
C LEU A 389 -5.50 14.56 -8.26
N VAL A 390 -6.76 14.31 -7.90
CA VAL A 390 -7.20 14.10 -6.52
C VAL A 390 -7.05 12.62 -6.16
N ALA A 391 -6.00 12.30 -5.41
CA ALA A 391 -5.64 10.94 -4.97
C ALA A 391 -5.59 10.83 -3.42
N ALA A 392 -6.44 11.58 -2.71
CA ALA A 392 -6.46 11.71 -1.25
C ALA A 392 -7.01 10.48 -0.48
N GLY A 393 -7.09 9.32 -1.13
CA GLY A 393 -7.59 8.07 -0.55
C GLY A 393 -9.00 7.69 -0.98
N ARG A 394 -9.54 6.67 -0.31
CA ARG A 394 -10.80 6.00 -0.68
C ARG A 394 -11.70 5.78 0.53
N ALA A 395 -13.01 5.87 0.32
CA ALA A 395 -14.04 5.66 1.33
C ALA A 395 -14.89 4.41 1.00
N PRO A 396 -15.23 3.56 1.99
CA PRO A 396 -16.08 2.39 1.79
C PRO A 396 -17.52 2.77 1.44
N ASN A 397 -18.23 1.86 0.76
CA ASN A 397 -19.60 2.07 0.27
C ASN A 397 -20.71 1.52 1.20
N GLY A 398 -20.42 1.14 2.45
CA GLY A 398 -21.39 0.49 3.34
C GLY A 398 -22.66 1.28 3.61
N LYS A 399 -22.59 2.61 3.59
CA LYS A 399 -23.75 3.51 3.77
C LYS A 399 -24.64 3.66 2.53
N LEU A 400 -24.28 3.01 1.40
CA LEU A 400 -24.89 3.26 0.09
C LEU A 400 -25.66 2.06 -0.47
N ILE A 401 -25.94 1.05 0.36
CA ILE A 401 -26.52 -0.24 -0.06
C ILE A 401 -27.78 -0.63 0.72
N GLY A 402 -28.31 0.26 1.55
CA GLY A 402 -29.49 -0.01 2.40
C GLY A 402 -29.24 -1.07 3.48
N ALA A 403 -27.99 -1.28 3.89
CA ALA A 403 -27.55 -2.31 4.84
C ALA A 403 -28.39 -2.32 6.14
N GLU A 404 -28.81 -1.14 6.62
CA GLU A 404 -29.64 -0.97 7.80
C GLU A 404 -30.98 -1.69 7.69
N LYS A 405 -31.56 -1.78 6.49
CA LYS A 405 -32.82 -2.49 6.25
C LYS A 405 -32.67 -4.00 6.38
N ALA A 406 -31.47 -4.53 6.22
CA ALA A 406 -31.15 -5.92 6.50
C ALA A 406 -30.74 -6.18 7.96
N GLY A 407 -30.65 -5.13 8.80
CA GLY A 407 -30.15 -5.22 10.17
C GLY A 407 -28.62 -5.23 10.28
N VAL A 408 -27.91 -4.96 9.18
CA VAL A 408 -26.44 -4.93 9.16
C VAL A 408 -25.94 -3.60 9.71
N ALA A 409 -25.02 -3.66 10.67
CA ALA A 409 -24.37 -2.51 11.26
C ALA A 409 -23.30 -1.93 10.32
N VAL A 410 -23.28 -0.60 10.18
CA VAL A 410 -22.30 0.13 9.38
C VAL A 410 -21.69 1.20 10.26
N THR A 411 -20.36 1.25 10.31
CA THR A 411 -19.62 2.24 11.10
C THR A 411 -19.83 3.67 10.59
N ASP A 412 -19.49 4.67 11.41
CA ASP A 412 -19.57 6.08 11.02
C ASP A 412 -18.71 6.41 9.79
N ARG A 413 -17.59 5.70 9.61
CA ARG A 413 -16.72 5.84 8.44
C ARG A 413 -17.22 5.07 7.21
N GLY A 414 -18.29 4.28 7.35
CA GLY A 414 -18.94 3.55 6.27
C GLY A 414 -18.43 2.13 6.05
N PHE A 415 -17.57 1.62 6.93
CA PHE A 415 -17.13 0.21 6.91
C PHE A 415 -18.19 -0.71 7.52
N ILE A 416 -18.17 -1.98 7.13
CA ILE A 416 -18.96 -3.06 7.70
C ILE A 416 -17.99 -4.02 8.40
N GLU A 417 -17.94 -3.96 9.73
CA GLU A 417 -17.08 -4.84 10.50
C GLU A 417 -17.58 -6.29 10.42
N VAL A 418 -16.63 -7.23 10.40
CA VAL A 418 -16.90 -8.66 10.29
C VAL A 418 -16.02 -9.47 11.22
N ASP A 419 -16.45 -10.69 11.53
CA ASP A 419 -15.61 -11.66 12.22
C ASP A 419 -14.61 -12.35 11.26
N LYS A 420 -13.77 -13.24 11.79
CA LYS A 420 -12.79 -14.00 10.98
C LYS A 420 -13.43 -14.92 9.93
N GLN A 421 -14.73 -15.21 10.05
CA GLN A 421 -15.51 -15.98 9.07
C GLN A 421 -16.16 -15.08 8.03
N GLN A 422 -15.85 -13.77 8.04
CA GLN A 422 -16.40 -12.73 7.20
C GLN A 422 -17.90 -12.44 7.45
N ARG A 423 -18.45 -12.89 8.59
CA ARG A 423 -19.84 -12.61 8.95
C ARG A 423 -19.98 -11.20 9.52
N THR A 424 -21.04 -10.51 9.11
CA THR A 424 -21.49 -9.29 9.78
C THR A 424 -22.16 -9.62 11.12
N ASN A 425 -22.73 -8.62 11.80
CA ASN A 425 -23.60 -8.85 12.96
C ASN A 425 -24.88 -9.67 12.62
N VAL A 426 -25.22 -9.83 11.34
CA VAL A 426 -26.31 -10.68 10.86
C VAL A 426 -25.71 -11.98 10.33
N PRO A 427 -25.95 -13.15 10.97
CA PRO A 427 -25.15 -14.37 10.73
C PRO A 427 -25.12 -14.93 9.30
N HIS A 428 -26.18 -14.71 8.51
CA HIS A 428 -26.28 -15.16 7.11
C HIS A 428 -25.90 -14.07 6.09
N ILE A 429 -25.40 -12.93 6.56
CA ILE A 429 -24.89 -11.84 5.72
C ILE A 429 -23.42 -11.66 6.02
N TYR A 430 -22.60 -11.79 4.98
CA TYR A 430 -21.17 -11.65 4.99
C TYR A 430 -20.77 -10.32 4.35
N ALA A 431 -19.58 -9.81 4.64
CA ALA A 431 -18.98 -8.68 3.92
C ALA A 431 -17.49 -8.93 3.67
N ILE A 432 -16.97 -8.45 2.53
CA ILE A 432 -15.58 -8.70 2.09
C ILE A 432 -14.98 -7.50 1.34
N GLY A 433 -13.66 -7.45 1.28
CA GLY A 433 -12.88 -6.48 0.51
C GLY A 433 -12.79 -5.11 1.18
N ASP A 434 -12.69 -4.06 0.36
CA ASP A 434 -12.50 -2.68 0.82
C ASP A 434 -13.59 -2.19 1.79
N ILE A 435 -14.80 -2.76 1.69
CA ILE A 435 -15.96 -2.32 2.48
C ILE A 435 -15.84 -2.74 3.95
N VAL A 436 -15.01 -3.75 4.24
CA VAL A 436 -14.80 -4.28 5.59
C VAL A 436 -13.73 -3.49 6.35
N GLY A 437 -12.64 -3.12 5.69
CA GLY A 437 -11.53 -2.46 6.35
C GLY A 437 -10.26 -2.38 5.51
N GLN A 438 -9.25 -1.74 6.08
CA GLN A 438 -7.89 -1.68 5.52
C GLN A 438 -7.16 -3.02 5.68
N PRO A 439 -6.14 -3.30 4.86
CA PRO A 439 -5.75 -2.55 3.67
C PRO A 439 -6.70 -2.81 2.49
N MET A 440 -7.10 -1.76 1.75
CA MET A 440 -7.98 -1.87 0.57
C MET A 440 -7.24 -2.44 -0.66
N LEU A 441 -6.98 -3.76 -0.64
CA LEU A 441 -6.18 -4.47 -1.63
C LEU A 441 -6.96 -5.62 -2.27
N ALA A 442 -6.78 -5.80 -3.58
CA ALA A 442 -7.52 -6.79 -4.35
C ALA A 442 -7.24 -8.23 -3.89
N HIS A 443 -5.99 -8.57 -3.57
CA HIS A 443 -5.63 -9.90 -3.08
C HIS A 443 -6.24 -10.19 -1.70
N LYS A 444 -6.35 -9.19 -0.80
CA LYS A 444 -7.12 -9.34 0.45
C LYS A 444 -8.57 -9.71 0.14
N ALA A 445 -9.20 -8.93 -0.73
CA ALA A 445 -10.61 -9.14 -1.09
C ALA A 445 -10.88 -10.52 -1.69
N VAL A 446 -9.97 -11.05 -2.52
CA VAL A 446 -10.09 -12.38 -3.12
C VAL A 446 -10.06 -13.47 -2.03
N HIS A 447 -9.10 -13.42 -1.11
CA HIS A 447 -8.99 -14.40 -0.03
C HIS A 447 -10.17 -14.33 0.96
N GLU A 448 -10.59 -13.13 1.36
CA GLU A 448 -11.80 -12.93 2.16
C GLU A 448 -13.04 -13.51 1.43
N GLY A 449 -13.11 -13.34 0.11
CA GLY A 449 -14.18 -13.88 -0.72
C GLY A 449 -14.26 -15.40 -0.71
N HIS A 450 -13.12 -16.11 -0.79
CA HIS A 450 -13.10 -17.57 -0.68
C HIS A 450 -13.60 -18.03 0.70
N VAL A 451 -13.13 -17.42 1.78
CA VAL A 451 -13.58 -17.74 3.15
C VAL A 451 -15.09 -17.55 3.31
N ALA A 452 -15.64 -16.43 2.82
CA ALA A 452 -17.08 -16.17 2.89
C ALA A 452 -17.90 -17.18 2.08
N ALA A 453 -17.41 -17.61 0.91
CA ALA A 453 -18.05 -18.59 0.06
C ALA A 453 -18.07 -19.99 0.69
N GLU A 454 -16.95 -20.45 1.24
CA GLU A 454 -16.84 -21.71 1.98
C GLU A 454 -17.80 -21.73 3.18
N ASN A 455 -17.90 -20.63 3.92
CA ASN A 455 -18.85 -20.50 5.03
C ASN A 455 -20.32 -20.50 4.56
N CYS A 456 -20.64 -19.92 3.39
CA CYS A 456 -21.96 -20.06 2.77
C CYS A 456 -22.31 -21.51 2.44
N ALA A 457 -21.30 -22.34 2.08
CA ALA A 457 -21.45 -23.76 1.80
C ALA A 457 -21.49 -24.64 3.07
N GLY A 458 -21.33 -24.05 4.25
CA GLY A 458 -21.37 -24.76 5.54
C GLY A 458 -20.02 -25.30 6.01
N HIS A 459 -18.92 -24.94 5.34
CA HIS A 459 -17.57 -25.19 5.86
C HIS A 459 -17.27 -24.26 7.05
N LYS A 460 -16.17 -24.55 7.75
CA LYS A 460 -15.66 -23.73 8.86
C LYS A 460 -14.37 -23.06 8.44
N ALA A 461 -14.50 -22.06 7.58
CA ALA A 461 -13.38 -21.30 7.05
C ALA A 461 -13.14 -20.03 7.86
N TYR A 462 -11.88 -19.67 8.02
CA TYR A 462 -11.43 -18.47 8.73
C TYR A 462 -10.39 -17.74 7.89
N PHE A 463 -10.44 -16.41 7.89
CA PHE A 463 -9.38 -15.58 7.36
C PHE A 463 -8.35 -15.36 8.47
N ASP A 464 -7.33 -16.22 8.48
CA ASP A 464 -6.27 -16.28 9.48
C ASP A 464 -4.87 -16.00 8.89
N ALA A 465 -4.82 -15.51 7.65
CA ALA A 465 -3.60 -15.02 7.02
C ALA A 465 -2.92 -14.02 7.97
N ARG A 466 -1.66 -14.29 8.30
CA ARG A 466 -0.87 -13.50 9.24
C ARG A 466 -0.40 -12.21 8.60
N VAL A 467 -0.21 -12.22 7.28
CA VAL A 467 0.29 -11.07 6.54
C VAL A 467 -0.42 -10.82 5.22
N ILE A 468 -0.44 -9.54 4.83
CA ILE A 468 -0.97 -9.06 3.55
C ILE A 468 0.09 -8.12 2.96
N PRO A 469 0.63 -8.38 1.76
CA PRO A 469 1.69 -7.54 1.19
C PRO A 469 1.14 -6.23 0.62
N GLY A 470 1.88 -5.13 0.83
CA GLY A 470 1.70 -3.85 0.15
C GLY A 470 2.75 -3.68 -0.96
N VAL A 471 2.33 -3.16 -2.12
CA VAL A 471 3.25 -2.88 -3.23
C VAL A 471 2.86 -1.55 -3.89
N ALA A 472 3.82 -0.65 -3.99
CA ALA A 472 3.79 0.47 -4.91
C ALA A 472 4.56 0.08 -6.19
N TYR A 473 3.86 0.03 -7.32
CA TYR A 473 4.44 -0.34 -8.61
C TYR A 473 5.05 0.87 -9.33
N THR A 474 5.67 1.76 -8.56
CA THR A 474 6.48 2.85 -9.08
C THR A 474 7.80 2.33 -9.66
N ALA A 475 8.66 3.23 -10.15
CA ALA A 475 10.02 2.89 -10.57
C ALA A 475 11.03 3.64 -9.69
N PRO A 476 11.71 2.98 -8.73
CA PRO A 476 11.67 1.56 -8.42
C PRO A 476 10.37 1.17 -7.70
N GLU A 477 10.06 -0.12 -7.67
CA GLU A 477 8.94 -0.62 -6.88
C GLU A 477 9.28 -0.53 -5.39
N VAL A 478 8.27 -0.31 -4.55
CA VAL A 478 8.39 -0.37 -3.09
C VAL A 478 7.42 -1.43 -2.59
N ALA A 479 7.95 -2.59 -2.20
CA ALA A 479 7.17 -3.72 -1.71
C ALA A 479 7.48 -3.99 -0.24
N TRP A 480 6.45 -4.32 0.55
CA TRP A 480 6.64 -4.69 1.96
C TRP A 480 5.53 -5.62 2.44
N VAL A 481 5.81 -6.33 3.53
CA VAL A 481 4.85 -7.25 4.16
C VAL A 481 5.14 -7.38 5.65
N GLY A 482 4.10 -7.61 6.45
CA GLY A 482 4.21 -7.85 7.88
C GLY A 482 4.55 -6.59 8.68
N VAL A 483 5.29 -6.78 9.78
CA VAL A 483 5.73 -5.71 10.68
C VAL A 483 6.78 -4.84 9.99
N THR A 484 6.54 -3.53 9.96
CA THR A 484 7.51 -2.50 9.55
C THR A 484 8.28 -1.96 10.76
N GLU A 485 9.45 -1.34 10.58
CA GLU A 485 10.18 -0.69 11.69
C GLU A 485 9.32 0.36 12.38
N THR A 486 8.54 1.12 11.60
CA THR A 486 7.61 2.13 12.11
C THR A 486 6.55 1.48 13.02
N SER A 487 5.89 0.43 12.53
CA SER A 487 4.85 -0.27 13.31
C SER A 487 5.43 -0.99 14.53
N ALA A 488 6.65 -1.53 14.45
CA ALA A 488 7.34 -2.16 15.57
C ALA A 488 7.58 -1.16 16.71
N LYS A 489 8.05 0.05 16.36
CA LYS A 489 8.26 1.14 17.31
C LYS A 489 6.94 1.59 17.95
N GLU A 490 5.89 1.77 17.16
CA GLU A 490 4.56 2.17 17.66
C GLU A 490 3.95 1.15 18.63
N HIS A 491 4.14 -0.15 18.38
CA HIS A 491 3.56 -1.23 19.18
C HIS A 491 4.52 -1.81 20.23
N GLY A 492 5.73 -1.26 20.36
CA GLY A 492 6.73 -1.73 21.33
C GLY A 492 7.26 -3.15 21.04
N ILE A 493 7.25 -3.59 19.78
CA ILE A 493 7.77 -4.89 19.34
C ILE A 493 9.29 -4.76 19.20
N LYS A 494 10.04 -5.61 19.92
CA LYS A 494 11.50 -5.67 19.78
C LYS A 494 11.87 -6.44 18.52
N ILE A 495 12.66 -5.82 17.67
CA ILE A 495 13.04 -6.40 16.38
C ILE A 495 14.55 -6.46 16.20
N THR A 496 14.99 -7.40 15.37
CA THR A 496 16.30 -7.38 14.72
C THR A 496 16.09 -7.18 13.22
N LYS A 497 16.77 -6.20 12.64
CA LYS A 497 16.75 -5.97 11.19
C LYS A 497 18.02 -6.48 10.53
N ALA A 498 17.88 -6.95 9.29
CA ALA A 498 18.99 -7.29 8.42
C ALA A 498 18.73 -6.71 7.04
N ASN A 499 19.71 -6.00 6.48
CA ASN A 499 19.60 -5.31 5.21
C ASN A 499 20.73 -5.76 4.28
N PHE A 500 20.37 -6.20 3.09
CA PHE A 500 21.30 -6.45 1.99
C PHE A 500 21.20 -5.34 0.94
N PRO A 501 22.22 -4.47 0.82
CA PRO A 501 22.23 -3.41 -0.20
C PRO A 501 22.47 -3.99 -1.60
N TRP A 502 21.70 -3.54 -2.59
CA TRP A 502 21.86 -4.02 -3.97
C TRP A 502 23.12 -3.49 -4.65
N ALA A 503 23.83 -2.54 -4.03
CA ALA A 503 25.20 -2.15 -4.37
C ALA A 503 26.19 -3.33 -4.27
N ALA A 504 25.85 -4.38 -3.54
CA ALA A 504 26.61 -5.63 -3.47
C ALA A 504 26.03 -6.76 -4.34
N SER A 505 24.91 -6.54 -5.03
CA SER A 505 24.32 -7.53 -5.94
C SER A 505 24.91 -7.38 -7.34
N GLY A 506 25.66 -8.38 -7.79
CA GLY A 506 26.14 -8.44 -9.17
C GLY A 506 25.01 -8.34 -10.21
N ARG A 507 23.82 -8.89 -9.90
CA ARG A 507 22.65 -8.78 -10.78
C ARG A 507 22.11 -7.35 -10.83
N ALA A 508 21.99 -6.67 -9.69
CA ALA A 508 21.47 -5.31 -9.65
C ALA A 508 22.40 -4.32 -10.36
N ILE A 509 23.72 -4.45 -10.15
CA ILE A 509 24.73 -3.67 -10.88
C ILE A 509 24.62 -3.91 -12.39
N ALA A 510 24.53 -5.17 -12.82
CA ALA A 510 24.41 -5.50 -14.24
C ALA A 510 23.13 -4.94 -14.89
N ASN A 511 22.06 -4.79 -14.11
CA ASN A 511 20.79 -4.21 -14.55
C ASN A 511 20.72 -2.67 -14.38
N GLY A 512 21.71 -2.02 -13.75
CA GLY A 512 21.68 -0.59 -13.44
C GLY A 512 20.65 -0.21 -12.36
N CYS A 513 20.41 -1.08 -11.38
CA CYS A 513 19.46 -0.86 -10.28
C CYS A 513 20.05 -1.08 -8.88
N ASP A 514 21.35 -0.81 -8.71
CA ASP A 514 22.15 -1.07 -7.51
C ASP A 514 21.87 -0.13 -6.32
N GLN A 515 21.06 0.91 -6.50
CA GLN A 515 20.54 1.75 -5.43
C GLN A 515 19.51 1.06 -4.52
N GLY A 516 18.97 -0.08 -4.95
CA GLY A 516 17.94 -0.82 -4.23
C GLY A 516 18.47 -1.51 -2.97
N PHE A 517 17.58 -2.14 -2.22
CA PHE A 517 17.96 -3.06 -1.15
C PHE A 517 16.83 -4.02 -0.78
N THR A 518 17.20 -5.10 -0.09
CA THR A 518 16.29 -6.07 0.51
C THR A 518 16.48 -6.08 2.02
N LYS A 519 15.39 -5.85 2.76
CA LYS A 519 15.35 -5.77 4.22
C LYS A 519 14.46 -6.87 4.80
N LEU A 520 14.96 -7.60 5.79
CA LEU A 520 14.22 -8.57 6.59
C LEU A 520 14.14 -8.10 8.04
N ILE A 521 12.98 -8.33 8.67
CA ILE A 521 12.69 -7.95 10.05
C ILE A 521 12.31 -9.21 10.82
N PHE A 522 13.09 -9.49 11.87
CA PHE A 522 12.91 -10.62 12.76
C PHE A 522 12.45 -10.17 14.13
N ASP A 523 11.57 -10.94 14.75
CA ASP A 523 11.23 -10.77 16.17
C ASP A 523 12.47 -11.05 17.03
N ALA A 524 12.84 -10.13 17.91
CA ALA A 524 14.10 -10.22 18.64
C ALA A 524 14.13 -11.35 19.69
N GLU A 525 12.96 -11.81 20.15
CA GLU A 525 12.85 -12.84 21.19
C GLU A 525 12.79 -14.25 20.59
N SER A 526 11.94 -14.46 19.58
CA SER A 526 11.74 -15.76 18.93
C SER A 526 12.66 -16.02 17.74
N GLY A 527 13.28 -14.97 17.18
CA GLY A 527 14.12 -15.06 15.97
C GLY A 527 13.35 -15.29 14.68
N LYS A 528 12.01 -15.34 14.71
CA LYS A 528 11.17 -15.59 13.53
C LYS A 528 11.08 -14.34 12.66
N ILE A 529 11.00 -14.54 11.35
CA ILE A 529 10.67 -13.46 10.43
C ILE A 529 9.24 -12.98 10.68
N ILE A 530 9.07 -11.67 10.83
CA ILE A 530 7.77 -11.02 11.08
C ILE A 530 7.48 -9.89 10.10
N GLY A 531 8.46 -9.50 9.28
CA GLY A 531 8.27 -8.53 8.21
C GLY A 531 9.45 -8.48 7.25
N GLY A 532 9.26 -7.73 6.17
CA GLY A 532 10.31 -7.46 5.20
C GLY A 532 9.89 -6.39 4.20
N GLY A 533 10.88 -5.81 3.54
CA GLY A 533 10.70 -4.76 2.55
C GLY A 533 11.75 -4.84 1.45
N ILE A 534 11.35 -4.49 0.23
CA ILE A 534 12.21 -4.48 -0.96
C ILE A 534 11.95 -3.17 -1.70
N VAL A 535 13.03 -2.46 -2.04
CA VAL A 535 12.98 -1.32 -2.97
C VAL A 535 13.88 -1.59 -4.16
N GLY A 536 13.27 -1.63 -5.35
CA GLY A 536 13.95 -1.97 -6.60
C GLY A 536 13.02 -2.63 -7.62
N PRO A 537 13.44 -2.78 -8.89
CA PRO A 537 12.67 -3.53 -9.89
C PRO A 537 12.28 -4.93 -9.41
N ASN A 538 11.05 -5.35 -9.75
CA ASN A 538 10.49 -6.67 -9.39
C ASN A 538 10.34 -6.92 -7.87
N GLY A 539 10.41 -5.89 -7.02
CA GLY A 539 10.17 -6.03 -5.58
C GLY A 539 8.82 -6.70 -5.27
N GLY A 540 7.78 -6.36 -6.03
CA GLY A 540 6.45 -6.96 -5.93
C GLY A 540 6.38 -8.44 -6.32
N ASP A 541 7.26 -8.90 -7.23
CA ASP A 541 7.34 -10.31 -7.61
C ASP A 541 8.10 -11.15 -6.57
N MET A 542 9.05 -10.53 -5.86
CA MET A 542 9.91 -11.19 -4.88
C MET A 542 9.29 -11.25 -3.47
N ILE A 543 8.45 -10.28 -3.09
CA ILE A 543 7.86 -10.20 -1.75
C ILE A 543 7.05 -11.46 -1.36
N GLY A 544 6.59 -12.23 -2.34
CA GLY A 544 5.85 -13.48 -2.12
C GLY A 544 6.63 -14.53 -1.32
N GLU A 545 7.96 -14.60 -1.46
CA GLU A 545 8.78 -15.50 -0.65
C GLU A 545 8.79 -15.08 0.83
N ILE A 546 8.88 -13.78 1.09
CA ILE A 546 8.84 -13.23 2.46
C ILE A 546 7.46 -13.46 3.08
N CYS A 547 6.37 -13.29 2.31
CA CYS A 547 5.03 -13.67 2.76
C CYS A 547 4.98 -15.13 3.22
N LEU A 548 5.46 -16.05 2.37
CA LEU A 548 5.49 -17.48 2.68
C LEU A 548 6.33 -17.78 3.92
N ALA A 549 7.52 -17.16 4.04
CA ALA A 549 8.40 -17.37 5.18
C ALA A 549 7.74 -16.94 6.51
N ILE A 550 7.00 -15.82 6.51
CA ILE A 550 6.26 -15.36 7.69
C ILE A 550 5.12 -16.33 8.03
N GLU A 551 4.33 -16.76 7.04
CA GLU A 551 3.23 -17.71 7.24
C GLU A 551 3.74 -19.04 7.82
N MET A 552 4.85 -19.55 7.30
CA MET A 552 5.51 -20.77 7.80
C MET A 552 6.22 -20.57 9.15
N GLY A 553 6.42 -19.33 9.58
CA GLY A 553 7.11 -19.00 10.82
C GLY A 553 8.60 -19.32 10.81
N CYS A 554 9.23 -19.15 9.65
CA CYS A 554 10.66 -19.38 9.43
C CYS A 554 11.55 -18.45 10.29
N ASP A 555 12.80 -18.85 10.49
CA ASP A 555 13.85 -17.99 11.03
C ASP A 555 14.89 -17.60 9.95
N ALA A 556 15.93 -16.85 10.35
CA ALA A 556 17.01 -16.46 9.43
C ALA A 556 17.81 -17.66 8.89
N THR A 557 17.90 -18.76 9.63
CA THR A 557 18.61 -19.98 9.21
C THR A 557 17.85 -20.69 8.09
N ASP A 558 16.53 -20.80 8.19
CA ASP A 558 15.68 -21.40 7.16
C ASP A 558 15.85 -20.67 5.81
N ILE A 559 15.81 -19.34 5.86
CA ILE A 559 15.94 -18.49 4.66
C ILE A 559 17.39 -18.49 4.15
N GLY A 560 18.37 -18.24 5.02
CA GLY A 560 19.78 -18.11 4.63
C GLY A 560 20.44 -19.40 4.16
N LYS A 561 19.91 -20.59 4.55
CA LYS A 561 20.39 -21.88 4.03
C LYS A 561 19.64 -22.39 2.81
N THR A 562 18.57 -21.71 2.42
CA THR A 562 17.91 -22.00 1.15
C THR A 562 18.83 -21.53 0.02
N ILE A 563 19.09 -22.41 -0.95
CA ILE A 563 19.96 -22.07 -2.09
C ILE A 563 19.12 -21.30 -3.11
N HIS A 564 19.22 -19.98 -3.07
CA HIS A 564 18.65 -19.12 -4.11
C HIS A 564 19.49 -19.16 -5.40
N PRO A 565 18.87 -19.02 -6.59
CA PRO A 565 19.60 -19.01 -7.85
C PRO A 565 20.45 -17.75 -8.01
N HIS A 566 21.67 -17.92 -8.52
CA HIS A 566 22.62 -16.83 -8.80
C HIS A 566 22.93 -16.73 -10.31
N PRO A 567 23.06 -15.52 -10.91
CA PRO A 567 22.80 -14.20 -10.31
C PRO A 567 21.33 -13.76 -10.48
N THR A 568 20.66 -13.40 -9.38
CA THR A 568 19.27 -12.91 -9.39
C THR A 568 19.06 -11.73 -8.43
N LEU A 569 17.95 -11.00 -8.57
CA LEU A 569 17.52 -10.07 -7.51
C LEU A 569 16.92 -10.87 -6.34
N GLY A 570 16.29 -12.02 -6.61
CA GLY A 570 15.65 -12.85 -5.59
C GLY A 570 16.62 -13.39 -4.53
N GLU A 571 17.86 -13.71 -4.90
CA GLU A 571 18.87 -14.19 -3.95
C GLU A 571 19.20 -13.18 -2.84
N THR A 572 18.89 -11.89 -3.04
CA THR A 572 19.08 -10.86 -2.01
C THR A 572 18.22 -11.10 -0.76
N ILE A 573 17.15 -11.91 -0.85
CA ILE A 573 16.37 -12.38 0.30
C ILE A 573 17.21 -13.34 1.15
N GLY A 574 17.83 -14.35 0.53
CA GLY A 574 18.77 -15.27 1.18
C GLY A 574 19.96 -14.52 1.78
N LEU A 575 20.58 -13.63 1.01
CA LEU A 575 21.74 -12.85 1.47
C LEU A 575 21.38 -11.92 2.64
N ALA A 576 20.19 -11.31 2.66
CA ALA A 576 19.71 -10.54 3.82
C ALA A 576 19.52 -11.42 5.07
N ALA A 577 19.12 -12.68 4.92
CA ALA A 577 19.07 -13.61 6.04
C ALA A 577 20.48 -14.03 6.50
N GLU A 578 21.43 -14.23 5.58
CA GLU A 578 22.84 -14.45 5.93
C GLU A 578 23.45 -13.24 6.65
N VAL A 579 23.02 -12.01 6.32
CA VAL A 579 23.37 -10.80 7.08
C VAL A 579 22.86 -10.90 8.52
N ALA A 580 21.63 -11.38 8.72
CA ALA A 580 21.09 -11.59 10.07
C ALA A 580 21.92 -12.62 10.87
N LEU A 581 22.48 -13.63 10.20
CA LEU A 581 23.30 -14.69 10.79
C LEU A 581 24.77 -14.31 10.99
N GLY A 582 25.25 -13.20 10.40
CA GLY A 582 26.67 -12.87 10.38
C GLY A 582 27.50 -13.78 9.46
N THR A 583 26.87 -14.38 8.45
CA THR A 583 27.51 -15.37 7.55
C THR A 583 27.62 -14.92 6.10
N CYS A 584 27.10 -13.74 5.76
CA CYS A 584 27.14 -13.23 4.39
C CYS A 584 28.58 -12.93 3.95
N THR A 585 29.02 -13.55 2.86
CA THR A 585 30.38 -13.39 2.32
C THR A 585 30.50 -12.37 1.19
N ASP A 586 29.38 -11.83 0.71
CA ASP A 586 29.30 -10.81 -0.34
C ASP A 586 29.36 -9.38 0.21
N LEU A 587 29.42 -9.24 1.54
CA LEU A 587 29.60 -7.98 2.25
C LEU A 587 30.88 -8.03 3.11
N PRO A 588 31.41 -6.87 3.54
CA PRO A 588 32.46 -6.83 4.54
C PRO A 588 32.11 -7.66 5.79
N PRO A 589 33.11 -8.24 6.49
CA PRO A 589 32.87 -9.06 7.67
C PRO A 589 32.01 -8.33 8.70
N GLN A 590 30.84 -8.89 8.99
CA GLN A 590 29.94 -8.34 9.99
C GLN A 590 30.50 -8.63 11.39
N ARG A 591 30.39 -7.66 12.31
CA ARG A 591 30.81 -7.87 13.69
C ARG A 591 30.02 -9.04 14.27
N LYS A 592 30.72 -10.06 14.80
CA LYS A 592 30.08 -11.13 15.56
C LYS A 592 29.37 -10.51 16.76
N LYS A 593 28.03 -10.63 16.79
CA LYS A 593 27.23 -10.27 17.96
C LYS A 593 27.47 -11.24 19.11
#